data_AF-A0AAW1YE02-F1
#
_entry.id   AF-A0AAW1YE02-F1
#
_cell.length_a   1.000
_cell.length_b   1.000
_cell.length_c   1.000
_cell.angle_alpha   90.00
_cell.angle_beta   90.00
_cell.angle_gamma   90.00
#
_symmetry.space_group_name_H-M   'P 1'
#
loop_
_entity.id
_entity.type
_entity.pdbx_description
1 polymer ?
#
loop_
_entity_poly.entity_id
_entity_poly.type
_entity_poly.pdbx_seq_one_letter_code
_entity_poly.pdbx_strand_id
1 'polypeptide(L)'
;MGAEPTSKGCKWLSWCIVFVVVALIAGAVALVVIKKRQNDSDGPAPVPGPPGAVTQKYSDALKTAVQFFDVQKSGKLVDNKISWRGDSGLDDGSDAKLDLSKGMYDAGDHMKFGLPMAFTATVLSWSILEYGDHMDKVEQLDNAQASLKWITDFLVNAHPKDNVLYIQVGDPKKDHSCWDRPEDMTEKRPLIQVNTSAPGTEVAAETAAAMASASLVFKKSDPTYSDTLLKHAKQLFSFADKYRVSYSESIPEVQAFYNSTGFGDELLWAAGWLYHATGDKTYLNYVTGDNGEEFAEFGKPSWFSWDNKLAGAQVLLSRLTFFGGNTGNSGLQKYRKTAEAVMCGLLPKSPTATDSRTKSGLIWISEWNALQHPVASAFLAVLYSDYMLTSRTAKITCDGDSFKPADIRKFAISQVEYVLGNNPMEMSFLVGYGDKYPEYVHHRGASIPADAKPSCSDGFKYLKSSDPNPNVATGALVGGPFLNETYRDVRDNAMQAEPSTYNSAVLVGLLSSLVTTSSVVESFT
;
A
#
# COMPACT_ATOMS: atom_id res chain seq x y z
N MET A 1 -24.47 -85.09 9.09
CA MET A 1 -23.16 -84.64 9.58
C MET A 1 -22.48 -83.92 8.43
N GLY A 2 -22.19 -82.63 8.62
CA GLY A 2 -21.74 -81.72 7.56
C GLY A 2 -20.29 -81.95 7.14
N ALA A 3 -19.99 -81.58 5.90
CA ALA A 3 -18.64 -81.38 5.40
C ALA A 3 -18.55 -79.94 4.88
N GLU A 4 -17.79 -79.10 5.57
CA GLU A 4 -17.42 -77.74 5.14
C GLU A 4 -16.45 -77.79 3.94
N PRO A 5 -16.64 -76.96 2.91
CA PRO A 5 -15.61 -76.73 1.91
C PRO A 5 -14.53 -75.79 2.47
N THR A 6 -13.29 -76.26 2.46
CA THR A 6 -12.13 -75.58 3.07
C THR A 6 -11.76 -74.29 2.32
N SER A 7 -11.87 -73.16 3.03
CA SER A 7 -11.61 -71.79 2.59
C SER A 7 -10.14 -71.41 2.47
N LYS A 8 -9.30 -72.26 1.85
CA LYS A 8 -7.85 -71.94 1.72
C LYS A 8 -7.54 -70.94 0.60
N GLY A 9 -8.35 -70.85 -0.45
CA GLY A 9 -8.15 -69.90 -1.55
C GLY A 9 -8.48 -68.44 -1.21
N CYS A 10 -9.49 -68.20 -0.36
CA CYS A 10 -9.93 -66.84 0.00
C CYS A 10 -8.94 -66.10 0.90
N LYS A 11 -8.21 -66.81 1.77
CA LYS A 11 -7.24 -66.19 2.68
C LYS A 11 -6.00 -65.68 1.95
N TRP A 12 -5.52 -66.40 0.93
CA TRP A 12 -4.33 -65.99 0.18
C TRP A 12 -4.59 -64.74 -0.65
N LEU A 13 -5.74 -64.67 -1.33
CA LEU A 13 -6.16 -63.49 -2.09
C LEU A 13 -6.35 -62.26 -1.18
N SER A 14 -6.90 -62.44 0.01
CA SER A 14 -7.05 -61.38 1.01
C SER A 14 -5.71 -60.84 1.51
N TRP A 15 -4.71 -61.70 1.71
CA TRP A 15 -3.37 -61.27 2.09
C TRP A 15 -2.65 -60.55 0.94
N CYS A 16 -2.82 -60.98 -0.31
CA CYS A 16 -2.28 -60.28 -1.48
C CYS A 16 -2.83 -58.84 -1.58
N ILE A 17 -4.13 -58.64 -1.36
CA ILE A 17 -4.74 -57.30 -1.36
C ILE A 17 -4.15 -56.43 -0.24
N VAL A 18 -3.99 -56.98 0.97
CA VAL A 18 -3.37 -56.26 2.09
C VAL A 18 -1.93 -55.85 1.76
N PHE A 19 -1.12 -56.73 1.16
CA PHE A 19 0.25 -56.39 0.76
C PHE A 19 0.29 -55.29 -0.31
N VAL A 20 -0.62 -55.32 -1.29
CA VAL A 20 -0.71 -54.27 -2.32
C VAL A 20 -1.10 -52.93 -1.70
N VAL A 21 -2.08 -52.90 -0.80
CA VAL A 21 -2.48 -51.66 -0.11
C VAL A 21 -1.36 -51.12 0.76
N VAL A 22 -0.66 -51.97 1.52
CA VAL A 22 0.50 -51.55 2.34
C VAL A 22 1.63 -51.01 1.47
N ALA A 23 1.92 -51.65 0.33
CA ALA A 23 2.93 -51.17 -0.61
C ALA A 23 2.56 -49.81 -1.22
N LEU A 24 1.28 -49.60 -1.55
CA LEU A 24 0.78 -48.31 -2.06
C LEU A 24 0.87 -47.22 -0.99
N ILE A 25 0.52 -47.51 0.26
CA ILE A 25 0.64 -46.57 1.38
C ILE A 25 2.12 -46.24 1.64
N ALA A 26 3.00 -47.24 1.67
CA ALA A 26 4.44 -47.04 1.85
C ALA A 26 5.04 -46.21 0.70
N GLY A 27 4.61 -46.45 -0.54
CA GLY A 27 4.99 -45.66 -1.71
C GLY A 27 4.51 -44.21 -1.62
N ALA A 28 3.27 -43.98 -1.18
CA ALA A 28 2.72 -42.65 -0.98
C ALA A 28 3.46 -41.89 0.13
N VAL A 29 3.76 -42.55 1.27
CA VAL A 29 4.54 -41.97 2.36
C VAL A 29 5.96 -41.66 1.90
N ALA A 30 6.62 -42.56 1.17
CA ALA A 30 7.95 -42.33 0.62
C ALA A 30 7.97 -41.13 -0.34
N LEU A 31 6.98 -41.00 -1.23
CA LEU A 31 6.82 -39.84 -2.11
C LEU A 31 6.61 -38.54 -1.34
N VAL A 32 5.80 -38.55 -0.28
CA VAL A 32 5.61 -37.39 0.61
C VAL A 32 6.90 -37.02 1.32
N VAL A 33 7.67 -38.00 1.80
CA VAL A 33 8.97 -37.77 2.46
C VAL A 33 10.02 -37.26 1.48
N ILE A 34 10.07 -37.78 0.26
CA ILE A 34 10.98 -37.31 -0.80
C ILE A 34 10.62 -35.88 -1.22
N LYS A 35 9.33 -35.58 -1.41
CA LYS A 35 8.86 -34.22 -1.73
C LYS A 35 9.11 -33.24 -0.60
N LYS A 36 8.97 -33.68 0.65
CA LYS A 36 9.34 -32.90 1.84
C LYS A 36 10.86 -32.66 1.91
N ARG A 37 11.69 -33.66 1.64
CA ARG A 37 13.16 -33.52 1.57
C ARG A 37 13.64 -32.63 0.42
N GLN A 38 12.96 -32.64 -0.72
CA GLN A 38 13.24 -31.71 -1.82
C GLN A 38 12.84 -30.27 -1.46
N ASN A 39 11.74 -30.07 -0.73
CA ASN A 39 11.35 -28.77 -0.17
C ASN A 39 12.27 -28.30 0.99
N ASP A 40 12.92 -29.23 1.69
CA ASP A 40 13.96 -28.97 2.70
C ASP A 40 15.36 -28.79 2.09
N SER A 41 15.50 -28.74 0.75
CA SER A 41 16.78 -28.36 0.17
C SER A 41 17.20 -26.94 0.60
N ASP A 42 18.47 -26.77 0.97
CA ASP A 42 19.07 -25.48 1.34
C ASP A 42 19.25 -24.53 0.14
N GLY A 43 18.89 -24.99 -1.07
CA GLY A 43 19.02 -24.22 -2.30
C GLY A 43 17.87 -23.21 -2.49
N PRO A 44 18.05 -22.21 -3.38
CA PRO A 44 17.01 -21.24 -3.67
C PRO A 44 15.80 -21.89 -4.33
N ALA A 45 14.60 -21.45 -3.95
CA ALA A 45 13.35 -21.86 -4.58
C ALA A 45 13.32 -21.48 -6.07
N PRO A 46 12.58 -22.22 -6.92
CA PRO A 46 12.46 -21.88 -8.35
C PRO A 46 11.94 -20.45 -8.54
N VAL A 47 12.47 -19.75 -9.54
CA VAL A 47 11.94 -18.45 -9.95
C VAL A 47 10.55 -18.67 -10.55
N PRO A 48 9.50 -17.95 -10.11
CA PRO A 48 8.19 -18.05 -10.73
C PRO A 48 8.25 -17.67 -12.23
N GLY A 49 7.43 -18.33 -13.04
CA GLY A 49 7.27 -17.98 -14.46
C GLY A 49 6.32 -16.79 -14.67
N PRO A 50 5.70 -16.66 -15.87
CA PRO A 50 4.60 -15.72 -16.09
C PRO A 50 3.43 -15.95 -15.11
N PRO A 51 2.52 -14.96 -14.95
CA PRO A 51 1.34 -15.06 -14.08
C PRO A 51 0.62 -16.40 -14.18
N GLY A 52 0.60 -17.12 -13.05
CA GLY A 52 0.03 -18.45 -12.91
C GLY A 52 -1.49 -18.46 -12.69
N ALA A 53 -1.94 -19.42 -11.88
CA ALA A 53 -3.35 -19.50 -11.48
C ALA A 53 -3.73 -18.29 -10.61
N VAL A 54 -4.98 -17.86 -10.73
CA VAL A 54 -5.53 -16.75 -9.94
C VAL A 54 -6.03 -17.29 -8.60
N THR A 55 -5.58 -16.67 -7.51
CA THR A 55 -6.15 -16.87 -6.18
C THR A 55 -7.41 -16.02 -6.07
N GLN A 56 -8.57 -16.64 -6.29
CA GLN A 56 -9.85 -15.94 -6.43
C GLN A 56 -10.15 -14.97 -5.28
N LYS A 57 -9.88 -15.40 -4.04
CA LYS A 57 -10.05 -14.57 -2.84
C LYS A 57 -9.37 -13.20 -2.95
N TYR A 58 -8.09 -13.17 -3.36
CA TYR A 58 -7.35 -11.91 -3.49
C TYR A 58 -7.74 -11.15 -4.76
N SER A 59 -8.19 -11.85 -5.81
CA SER A 59 -8.75 -11.20 -7.00
C SER A 59 -10.01 -10.42 -6.67
N ASP A 60 -10.93 -11.01 -5.92
CA ASP A 60 -12.18 -10.36 -5.50
C ASP A 60 -11.89 -9.19 -4.56
N ALA A 61 -10.99 -9.38 -3.58
CA ALA A 61 -10.56 -8.31 -2.69
C ALA A 61 -9.89 -7.15 -3.44
N LEU A 62 -9.04 -7.43 -4.44
CA LEU A 62 -8.39 -6.39 -5.25
C LEU A 62 -9.42 -5.60 -6.06
N LYS A 63 -10.37 -6.29 -6.70
CA LYS A 63 -11.49 -5.67 -7.44
C LYS A 63 -12.34 -4.76 -6.56
N THR A 64 -12.53 -5.13 -5.30
CA THR A 64 -13.21 -4.28 -4.31
C THR A 64 -12.33 -3.10 -3.91
N ALA A 65 -11.08 -3.34 -3.52
CA ALA A 65 -10.18 -2.31 -2.97
C ALA A 65 -9.91 -1.14 -3.93
N VAL A 66 -9.72 -1.41 -5.23
CA VAL A 66 -9.45 -0.33 -6.21
C VAL A 66 -10.62 0.64 -6.39
N GLN A 67 -11.85 0.25 -6.06
CA GLN A 67 -13.03 1.12 -6.23
C GLN A 67 -13.04 2.29 -5.25
N PHE A 68 -12.29 2.21 -4.14
CA PHE A 68 -12.23 3.31 -3.19
C PHE A 68 -11.63 4.58 -3.80
N PHE A 69 -10.71 4.44 -4.76
CA PHE A 69 -10.15 5.60 -5.45
C PHE A 69 -11.22 6.35 -6.26
N ASP A 70 -12.18 5.65 -6.86
CA ASP A 70 -13.33 6.29 -7.52
C ASP A 70 -14.26 6.96 -6.48
N VAL A 71 -14.40 6.36 -5.30
CA VAL A 71 -15.14 6.94 -4.15
C VAL A 71 -14.50 8.24 -3.67
N GLN A 72 -13.18 8.41 -3.80
CA GLN A 72 -12.45 9.59 -3.31
C GLN A 72 -12.23 10.70 -4.35
N LYS A 73 -12.53 10.48 -5.65
CA LYS A 73 -12.25 11.49 -6.70
C LYS A 73 -12.93 12.82 -6.41
N SER A 74 -12.17 13.91 -6.45
CA SER A 74 -12.66 15.29 -6.57
C SER A 74 -12.67 15.70 -8.04
N GLY A 75 -13.49 16.70 -8.39
CA GLY A 75 -13.55 17.30 -9.72
C GLY A 75 -14.74 16.80 -10.52
N LYS A 76 -14.71 17.06 -11.83
CA LYS A 76 -15.72 16.58 -12.77
C LYS A 76 -15.49 15.09 -13.08
N LEU A 77 -16.37 14.22 -12.60
CA LEU A 77 -16.19 12.78 -12.73
C LEU A 77 -16.46 12.32 -14.17
N VAL A 78 -15.55 11.49 -14.70
CA VAL A 78 -15.64 10.88 -16.04
C VAL A 78 -15.74 9.37 -15.85
N ASP A 79 -16.65 8.73 -16.59
CA ASP A 79 -16.94 7.29 -16.49
C ASP A 79 -17.18 6.81 -15.05
N ASN A 80 -17.93 7.60 -14.28
CA ASN A 80 -18.14 7.36 -12.85
C ASN A 80 -18.87 6.04 -12.60
N LYS A 81 -18.20 5.12 -11.90
CA LYS A 81 -18.74 3.81 -11.49
C LYS A 81 -19.45 3.85 -10.13
N ILE A 82 -19.25 4.92 -9.35
CA ILE A 82 -19.84 5.08 -8.02
C ILE A 82 -21.11 5.93 -8.14
N SER A 83 -22.26 5.27 -8.25
CA SER A 83 -23.54 5.90 -8.64
C SER A 83 -24.04 7.00 -7.71
N TRP A 84 -23.57 7.03 -6.46
CA TRP A 84 -23.94 8.02 -5.45
C TRP A 84 -22.97 9.21 -5.36
N ARG A 85 -21.84 9.14 -6.06
CA ARG A 85 -20.90 10.26 -6.25
C ARG A 85 -21.28 11.10 -7.46
N GLY A 86 -20.99 12.39 -7.40
CA GLY A 86 -21.15 13.34 -8.49
C GLY A 86 -19.99 14.35 -8.56
N ASP A 87 -20.12 15.29 -9.48
CA ASP A 87 -19.16 16.37 -9.68
C ASP A 87 -19.03 17.25 -8.43
N SER A 88 -17.81 17.50 -7.96
CA SER A 88 -17.54 18.26 -6.75
C SER A 88 -16.22 19.02 -6.83
N GLY A 89 -16.03 20.07 -6.00
CA GLY A 89 -14.76 20.82 -5.95
C GLY A 89 -14.35 21.45 -7.29
N LEU A 90 -15.32 21.83 -8.13
CA LEU A 90 -15.07 22.25 -9.51
C LEU A 90 -14.30 23.57 -9.63
N ASP A 91 -14.40 24.43 -8.61
CA ASP A 91 -13.76 25.74 -8.55
C ASP A 91 -12.43 25.73 -7.77
N ASP A 92 -11.99 24.56 -7.29
CA ASP A 92 -10.72 24.40 -6.57
C ASP A 92 -9.56 24.92 -7.45
N GLY A 93 -8.80 25.89 -6.93
CA GLY A 93 -7.66 26.51 -7.64
C GLY A 93 -7.98 27.85 -8.32
N SER A 94 -9.25 28.24 -8.44
CA SER A 94 -9.68 29.46 -9.16
C SER A 94 -9.03 30.75 -8.61
N ASP A 95 -8.89 30.87 -7.28
CA ASP A 95 -8.20 31.99 -6.60
C ASP A 95 -6.74 32.17 -7.09
N ALA A 96 -6.08 31.08 -7.50
CA ALA A 96 -4.72 31.07 -8.04
C ALA A 96 -4.66 31.04 -9.58
N LYS A 97 -5.81 31.04 -10.27
CA LYS A 97 -5.93 30.83 -11.73
C LYS A 97 -5.35 29.48 -12.18
N LEU A 98 -5.53 28.45 -11.37
CA LEU A 98 -5.14 27.07 -11.65
C LEU A 98 -6.39 26.19 -11.68
N ASP A 99 -6.33 25.10 -12.45
CA ASP A 99 -7.31 24.02 -12.33
C ASP A 99 -6.79 23.00 -11.31
N LEU A 100 -7.25 23.12 -10.07
CA LEU A 100 -6.98 22.17 -9.00
C LEU A 100 -8.21 21.34 -8.68
N SER A 101 -9.14 21.14 -9.63
CA SER A 101 -10.41 20.42 -9.41
C SER A 101 -10.22 18.90 -9.21
N LYS A 102 -9.35 18.27 -10.01
CA LYS A 102 -8.98 16.84 -9.92
C LYS A 102 -8.21 16.50 -8.64
N GLY A 103 -7.85 15.23 -8.44
CA GLY A 103 -7.21 14.72 -7.23
C GLY A 103 -8.22 13.97 -6.37
N MET A 104 -7.83 13.63 -5.15
CA MET A 104 -8.67 12.84 -4.25
C MET A 104 -8.92 13.57 -2.95
N TYR A 105 -10.11 13.41 -2.38
CA TYR A 105 -10.33 13.69 -0.98
C TYR A 105 -9.54 12.69 -0.14
N ASP A 106 -9.03 13.15 0.99
CA ASP A 106 -8.03 12.42 1.75
C ASP A 106 -8.60 11.17 2.45
N ALA A 107 -9.72 11.36 3.15
CA ALA A 107 -10.33 10.37 4.04
C ALA A 107 -11.88 10.46 3.99
N GLY A 108 -12.54 10.60 5.15
CA GLY A 108 -13.99 10.82 5.22
C GLY A 108 -14.43 12.27 4.99
N ASP A 109 -13.47 13.16 4.74
CA ASP A 109 -13.60 14.61 4.56
C ASP A 109 -13.55 15.03 3.10
N HIS A 110 -13.60 16.35 2.84
CA HIS A 110 -13.46 16.89 1.49
C HIS A 110 -12.15 17.68 1.33
N MET A 111 -11.18 17.44 2.22
CA MET A 111 -9.86 18.05 2.14
C MET A 111 -8.99 17.36 1.10
N LYS A 112 -8.13 18.15 0.45
CA LYS A 112 -7.11 17.63 -0.47
C LYS A 112 -5.75 17.90 0.13
N PHE A 113 -5.26 16.98 0.96
CA PHE A 113 -3.94 17.07 1.59
C PHE A 113 -2.86 16.50 0.66
N GLY A 114 -1.88 17.32 0.30
CA GLY A 114 -0.89 17.01 -0.72
C GLY A 114 0.10 15.90 -0.32
N LEU A 115 0.57 15.88 0.93
CA LEU A 115 1.54 14.89 1.41
C LEU A 115 0.99 13.45 1.34
N PRO A 116 -0.14 13.10 2.00
CA PRO A 116 -0.71 11.75 1.90
C PRO A 116 -1.20 11.40 0.49
N MET A 117 -1.67 12.38 -0.30
CA MET A 117 -2.08 12.15 -1.68
C MET A 117 -0.89 11.82 -2.59
N ALA A 118 0.24 12.51 -2.43
CA ALA A 118 1.47 12.20 -3.15
C ALA A 118 1.97 10.80 -2.78
N PHE A 119 1.98 10.45 -1.49
CA PHE A 119 2.32 9.10 -1.05
C PHE A 119 1.42 8.02 -1.65
N THR A 120 0.10 8.27 -1.73
CA THR A 120 -0.86 7.39 -2.41
C THR A 120 -0.45 7.13 -3.86
N ALA A 121 -0.09 8.18 -4.61
CA ALA A 121 0.39 8.06 -5.99
C ALA A 121 1.71 7.30 -6.09
N THR A 122 2.66 7.52 -5.18
CA THR A 122 3.93 6.78 -5.18
C THR A 122 3.71 5.28 -4.95
N VAL A 123 2.87 4.91 -3.98
CA VAL A 123 2.57 3.50 -3.67
C VAL A 123 1.78 2.82 -4.80
N LEU A 124 0.81 3.50 -5.42
CA LEU A 124 0.12 2.99 -6.60
C LEU A 124 1.10 2.77 -7.75
N SER A 125 2.00 3.73 -7.99
CA SER A 125 3.03 3.59 -9.02
C SER A 125 3.94 2.40 -8.75
N TRP A 126 4.43 2.26 -7.52
CA TRP A 126 5.27 1.12 -7.14
C TRP A 126 4.56 -0.21 -7.33
N SER A 127 3.28 -0.29 -6.93
CA SER A 127 2.46 -1.48 -7.09
C SER A 127 2.24 -1.86 -8.55
N ILE A 128 1.99 -0.88 -9.43
CA ILE A 128 1.81 -1.10 -10.88
C ILE A 128 3.13 -1.53 -11.53
N LEU A 129 4.26 -0.95 -11.12
CA LEU A 129 5.58 -1.29 -11.66
C LEU A 129 6.00 -2.72 -11.30
N GLU A 130 5.66 -3.18 -10.09
CA GLU A 130 6.06 -4.51 -9.61
C GLU A 130 5.05 -5.59 -10.00
N TYR A 131 3.75 -5.27 -10.00
CA TYR A 131 2.66 -6.25 -10.12
C TYR A 131 1.61 -5.89 -11.19
N GLY A 132 1.97 -5.06 -12.17
CA GLY A 132 1.05 -4.65 -13.24
C GLY A 132 0.52 -5.82 -14.07
N ASP A 133 1.33 -6.86 -14.29
CA ASP A 133 0.93 -8.10 -14.95
C ASP A 133 -0.07 -8.93 -14.11
N HIS A 134 0.06 -8.90 -12.78
CA HIS A 134 -0.92 -9.51 -11.87
C HIS A 134 -2.25 -8.75 -11.92
N MET A 135 -2.21 -7.42 -11.92
CA MET A 135 -3.40 -6.58 -12.03
C MET A 135 -4.10 -6.78 -13.37
N ASP A 136 -3.34 -6.84 -14.47
CA ASP A 136 -3.87 -7.09 -15.82
C ASP A 136 -4.56 -8.44 -15.92
N LYS A 137 -3.99 -9.48 -15.30
CA LYS A 137 -4.57 -10.83 -15.26
C LYS A 137 -5.99 -10.88 -14.68
N VAL A 138 -6.37 -9.90 -13.87
CA VAL A 138 -7.70 -9.76 -13.25
C VAL A 138 -8.39 -8.45 -13.62
N GLU A 139 -7.97 -7.83 -14.72
CA GLU A 139 -8.59 -6.65 -15.35
C GLU A 139 -8.64 -5.41 -14.45
N GLN A 140 -7.66 -5.25 -13.55
CA GLN A 140 -7.57 -4.10 -12.63
C GLN A 140 -6.45 -3.11 -12.95
N LEU A 141 -5.56 -3.41 -13.91
CA LEU A 141 -4.45 -2.54 -14.26
C LEU A 141 -4.94 -1.16 -14.74
N ASP A 142 -5.92 -1.12 -15.65
CA ASP A 142 -6.47 0.13 -16.17
C ASP A 142 -7.14 0.97 -15.08
N ASN A 143 -7.84 0.35 -14.13
CA ASN A 143 -8.46 1.07 -13.00
C ASN A 143 -7.39 1.68 -12.08
N ALA A 144 -6.30 0.95 -11.82
CA ALA A 144 -5.19 1.44 -11.01
C ALA A 144 -4.44 2.57 -11.71
N GLN A 145 -4.15 2.44 -13.01
CA GLN A 145 -3.51 3.49 -13.81
C GLN A 145 -4.39 4.74 -13.96
N ALA A 146 -5.70 4.58 -14.13
CA ALA A 146 -6.63 5.70 -14.19
C ALA A 146 -6.70 6.46 -12.86
N SER A 147 -6.68 5.75 -11.73
CA SER A 147 -6.63 6.33 -10.38
C SER A 147 -5.33 7.09 -10.15
N LEU A 148 -4.19 6.49 -10.51
CA LEU A 148 -2.89 7.14 -10.47
C LEU A 148 -2.86 8.42 -11.30
N LYS A 149 -3.33 8.34 -12.56
CA LYS A 149 -3.38 9.50 -13.46
C LYS A 149 -4.26 10.62 -12.91
N TRP A 150 -5.37 10.29 -12.25
CA TRP A 150 -6.25 11.28 -11.63
C TRP A 150 -5.53 12.10 -10.55
N ILE A 151 -4.70 11.42 -9.74
CA ILE A 151 -3.87 12.07 -8.73
C ILE A 151 -2.78 12.90 -9.39
N THR A 152 -2.03 12.32 -10.34
CA THR A 152 -0.89 13.02 -10.94
C THR A 152 -1.28 14.20 -11.82
N ASP A 153 -2.48 14.19 -12.43
CA ASP A 153 -3.03 15.37 -13.13
C ASP A 153 -3.21 16.54 -12.15
N PHE A 154 -3.69 16.28 -10.93
CA PHE A 154 -3.76 17.31 -9.87
C PHE A 154 -2.36 17.77 -9.46
N LEU A 155 -1.44 16.84 -9.20
CA LEU A 155 -0.08 17.18 -8.74
C LEU A 155 0.68 18.03 -9.78
N VAL A 156 0.51 17.76 -11.08
CA VAL A 156 1.09 18.57 -12.16
C VAL A 156 0.55 20.00 -12.12
N ASN A 157 -0.76 20.17 -12.01
CA ASN A 157 -1.38 21.50 -11.93
C ASN A 157 -1.06 22.23 -10.62
N ALA A 158 -0.85 21.49 -9.54
CA ALA A 158 -0.43 22.02 -8.24
C ALA A 158 1.01 22.54 -8.23
N HIS A 159 1.83 22.20 -9.24
CA HIS A 159 3.21 22.67 -9.38
C HIS A 159 3.37 23.59 -10.61
N PRO A 160 2.84 24.84 -10.57
CA PRO A 160 2.82 25.72 -11.74
C PRO A 160 4.17 26.42 -12.03
N LYS A 161 5.10 26.43 -11.08
CA LYS A 161 6.42 27.08 -11.18
C LYS A 161 7.44 26.30 -10.36
N ASP A 162 8.69 26.32 -10.81
CA ASP A 162 9.82 25.53 -10.28
C ASP A 162 9.97 25.43 -8.76
N ASN A 163 9.61 26.48 -8.00
CA ASN A 163 9.69 26.50 -6.53
C ASN A 163 8.36 26.91 -5.89
N VAL A 164 7.23 26.49 -6.47
CA VAL A 164 5.88 26.73 -5.93
C VAL A 164 5.06 25.46 -6.08
N LEU A 165 4.66 24.86 -4.96
CA LEU A 165 3.78 23.70 -4.92
C LEU A 165 2.57 24.00 -4.04
N TYR A 166 1.37 23.86 -4.59
CA TYR A 166 0.12 23.88 -3.84
C TYR A 166 -0.08 22.52 -3.16
N ILE A 167 -0.17 22.54 -1.84
CA ILE A 167 -0.16 21.33 -1.00
C ILE A 167 -1.47 21.09 -0.28
N GLN A 168 -2.41 22.03 -0.35
CA GLN A 168 -3.72 21.88 0.27
C GLN A 168 -4.78 22.65 -0.51
N VAL A 169 -5.95 22.04 -0.65
CA VAL A 169 -7.18 22.72 -1.02
C VAL A 169 -8.25 22.45 0.04
N GLY A 170 -8.82 23.54 0.56
CA GLY A 170 -9.75 23.51 1.69
C GLY A 170 -9.16 24.12 2.96
N ASP A 171 -10.05 24.53 3.87
CA ASP A 171 -9.73 24.92 5.25
C ASP A 171 -10.20 23.78 6.13
N PRO A 172 -9.29 23.01 6.75
CA PRO A 172 -9.65 21.77 7.43
C PRO A 172 -10.52 22.03 8.65
N LYS A 173 -10.41 23.19 9.31
CA LYS A 173 -11.30 23.53 10.43
C LYS A 173 -12.72 23.78 9.96
N LYS A 174 -12.90 24.40 8.79
CA LYS A 174 -14.24 24.65 8.21
C LYS A 174 -14.85 23.38 7.64
N ASP A 175 -14.07 22.63 6.87
CA ASP A 175 -14.46 21.33 6.31
C ASP A 175 -14.87 20.35 7.43
N HIS A 176 -14.09 20.27 8.50
CA HIS A 176 -14.37 19.40 9.64
C HIS A 176 -15.48 19.91 10.57
N SER A 177 -15.84 21.20 10.48
CA SER A 177 -17.04 21.74 11.11
C SER A 177 -18.33 21.48 10.32
N CYS A 178 -18.22 20.74 9.21
CA CYS A 178 -19.29 20.47 8.28
C CYS A 178 -19.48 18.97 8.01
N TRP A 179 -20.73 18.54 7.83
CA TRP A 179 -21.06 17.16 7.46
C TRP A 179 -21.99 17.12 6.25
N ASP A 180 -21.53 17.60 5.11
CA ASP A 180 -22.28 17.66 3.86
C ASP A 180 -21.74 16.65 2.83
N ARG A 181 -22.43 16.54 1.71
CA ARG A 181 -21.92 15.79 0.56
C ARG A 181 -20.86 16.62 -0.17
N PRO A 182 -19.85 15.98 -0.80
CA PRO A 182 -18.86 16.74 -1.55
C PRO A 182 -19.48 17.56 -2.69
N GLU A 183 -20.59 17.08 -3.28
CA GLU A 183 -21.31 17.79 -4.34
C GLU A 183 -22.09 19.01 -3.86
N ASP A 184 -22.34 19.13 -2.55
CA ASP A 184 -23.15 20.18 -1.93
C ASP A 184 -22.31 21.15 -1.05
N MET A 185 -20.98 21.06 -1.10
CA MET A 185 -20.07 22.00 -0.42
C MET A 185 -20.37 23.44 -0.83
N THR A 186 -20.38 24.35 0.15
CA THR A 186 -20.66 25.79 -0.07
C THR A 186 -19.62 26.70 0.55
N GLU A 187 -18.76 26.14 1.40
CA GLU A 187 -17.67 26.85 2.04
C GLU A 187 -16.59 27.24 1.04
N LYS A 188 -15.91 28.35 1.33
CA LYS A 188 -14.71 28.70 0.58
C LYS A 188 -13.63 27.66 0.85
N ARG A 189 -13.01 27.15 -0.22
CA ARG A 189 -11.93 26.16 -0.17
C ARG A 189 -10.57 26.82 -0.51
N PRO A 190 -9.90 27.46 0.48
CA PRO A 190 -8.65 28.19 0.24
C PRO A 190 -7.50 27.25 -0.14
N LEU A 191 -6.43 27.86 -0.65
CA LEU A 191 -5.24 27.16 -1.11
C LEU A 191 -4.08 27.40 -0.15
N ILE A 192 -3.32 26.35 0.17
CA ILE A 192 -2.02 26.45 0.84
C ILE A 192 -0.94 25.99 -0.13
N GLN A 193 0.18 26.71 -0.15
CA GLN A 193 1.34 26.38 -0.97
C GLN A 193 2.62 26.46 -0.15
N VAL A 194 3.61 25.68 -0.56
CA VAL A 194 5.01 25.82 -0.16
C VAL A 194 5.78 26.53 -1.26
N ASN A 195 6.74 27.36 -0.89
CA ASN A 195 7.61 28.09 -1.82
C ASN A 195 8.93 28.46 -1.12
N THR A 196 9.79 29.25 -1.77
CA THR A 196 11.10 29.63 -1.20
C THR A 196 11.03 30.44 0.10
N SER A 197 9.89 31.07 0.42
CA SER A 197 9.68 31.84 1.66
C SER A 197 9.00 31.03 2.77
N ALA A 198 8.26 29.98 2.40
CA ALA A 198 7.68 28.99 3.31
C ALA A 198 7.95 27.59 2.74
N PRO A 199 9.17 27.05 2.89
CA PRO A 199 9.54 25.79 2.26
C PRO A 199 8.81 24.61 2.89
N GLY A 200 8.74 23.50 2.15
CA GLY A 200 8.16 22.26 2.67
C GLY A 200 8.80 21.07 2.01
N THR A 201 9.85 20.57 2.66
CA THR A 201 10.76 19.57 2.08
C THR A 201 10.04 18.25 1.84
N GLU A 202 9.29 17.77 2.83
CA GLU A 202 8.60 16.48 2.82
C GLU A 202 7.61 16.39 1.67
N VAL A 203 6.67 17.34 1.62
CA VAL A 203 5.61 17.34 0.63
C VAL A 203 6.13 17.59 -0.79
N ALA A 204 7.17 18.42 -0.95
CA ALA A 204 7.81 18.61 -2.24
C ALA A 204 8.57 17.36 -2.70
N ALA A 205 9.31 16.70 -1.81
CA ALA A 205 10.05 15.48 -2.11
C ALA A 205 9.12 14.27 -2.33
N GLU A 206 8.07 14.07 -1.54
CA GLU A 206 7.08 13.02 -1.79
C GLU A 206 6.34 13.25 -3.12
N THR A 207 6.01 14.51 -3.45
CA THR A 207 5.42 14.82 -4.77
C THR A 207 6.41 14.54 -5.91
N ALA A 208 7.71 14.79 -5.70
CA ALA A 208 8.75 14.39 -6.65
C ALA A 208 8.84 12.86 -6.80
N ALA A 209 8.76 12.10 -5.71
CA ALA A 209 8.73 10.64 -5.72
C ALA A 209 7.51 10.10 -6.49
N ALA A 210 6.32 10.69 -6.25
CA ALA A 210 5.08 10.35 -6.92
C ALA A 210 5.19 10.56 -8.44
N MET A 211 5.69 11.70 -8.88
CA MET A 211 5.83 12.01 -10.31
C MET A 211 6.96 11.21 -10.97
N ALA A 212 8.09 10.98 -10.28
CA ALA A 212 9.18 10.17 -10.81
C ALA A 212 8.73 8.71 -11.01
N SER A 213 8.09 8.11 -10.01
CA SER A 213 7.56 6.75 -10.10
C SER A 213 6.44 6.62 -11.14
N ALA A 214 5.50 7.57 -11.19
CA ALA A 214 4.44 7.59 -12.21
C ALA A 214 4.99 7.76 -13.63
N SER A 215 6.07 8.51 -13.82
CA SER A 215 6.70 8.64 -15.15
C SER A 215 7.13 7.27 -15.70
N LEU A 216 7.63 6.36 -14.85
CA LEU A 216 7.98 5.00 -15.24
C LEU A 216 6.75 4.20 -15.67
N VAL A 217 5.62 4.32 -14.94
CA VAL A 217 4.36 3.64 -15.27
C VAL A 217 3.85 4.05 -16.65
N PHE A 218 3.85 5.35 -16.95
CA PHE A 218 3.30 5.88 -18.20
C PHE A 218 4.32 5.91 -19.34
N LYS A 219 5.59 5.58 -19.11
CA LYS A 219 6.68 5.68 -20.09
C LYS A 219 6.36 5.03 -21.43
N LYS A 220 5.69 3.87 -21.42
CA LYS A 220 5.33 3.12 -22.64
C LYS A 220 3.99 3.53 -23.23
N SER A 221 2.99 3.80 -22.40
CA SER A 221 1.62 4.08 -22.82
C SER A 221 1.39 5.54 -23.22
N ASP A 222 2.06 6.48 -22.54
CA ASP A 222 2.01 7.93 -22.80
C ASP A 222 3.37 8.58 -22.52
N PRO A 223 4.33 8.50 -23.46
CA PRO A 223 5.68 9.04 -23.30
C PRO A 223 5.70 10.56 -23.03
N THR A 224 4.79 11.32 -23.64
CA THR A 224 4.71 12.78 -23.47
C THR A 224 4.27 13.15 -22.06
N TYR A 225 3.29 12.43 -21.51
CA TYR A 225 2.89 12.62 -20.12
C TYR A 225 4.00 12.16 -19.15
N SER A 226 4.66 11.03 -19.43
CA SER A 226 5.84 10.58 -18.69
C SER A 226 6.94 11.66 -18.61
N ASP A 227 7.30 12.26 -19.73
CA ASP A 227 8.31 13.34 -19.77
C ASP A 227 7.87 14.57 -18.97
N THR A 228 6.58 14.89 -19.00
CA THR A 228 5.99 15.97 -18.19
C THR A 228 6.15 15.66 -16.70
N LEU A 229 5.73 14.49 -16.26
CA LEU A 229 5.87 14.05 -14.86
C LEU A 229 7.34 14.09 -14.41
N LEU A 230 8.26 13.55 -15.21
CA LEU A 230 9.67 13.51 -14.87
C LEU A 230 10.30 14.91 -14.78
N LYS A 231 9.85 15.86 -15.61
CA LYS A 231 10.27 17.27 -15.51
C LYS A 231 9.86 17.86 -14.16
N HIS A 232 8.58 17.75 -13.80
CA HIS A 232 8.09 18.28 -12.53
C HIS A 232 8.77 17.59 -11.33
N ALA A 233 9.02 16.27 -11.41
CA ALA A 233 9.73 15.52 -10.37
C ALA A 233 11.13 16.08 -10.10
N LYS A 234 11.92 16.31 -11.15
CA LYS A 234 13.29 16.86 -11.03
C LYS A 234 13.28 18.27 -10.42
N GLN A 235 12.34 19.10 -10.84
CA GLN A 235 12.17 20.46 -10.33
C GLN A 235 11.79 20.47 -8.84
N LEU A 236 10.79 19.66 -8.45
CA LEU A 236 10.34 19.55 -7.06
C LEU A 236 11.41 18.98 -6.13
N PHE A 237 12.16 17.97 -6.58
CA PHE A 237 13.29 17.47 -5.82
C PHE A 237 14.36 18.54 -5.62
N SER A 238 14.71 19.28 -6.68
CA SER A 238 15.65 20.39 -6.56
C SER A 238 15.15 21.50 -5.63
N PHE A 239 13.84 21.75 -5.60
CA PHE A 239 13.23 22.71 -4.67
C PHE A 239 13.31 22.22 -3.23
N ALA A 240 12.89 20.97 -2.97
CA ALA A 240 12.92 20.34 -1.65
C ALA A 240 14.35 20.32 -1.08
N ASP A 241 15.32 19.83 -1.85
CA ASP A 241 16.70 19.66 -1.40
C ASP A 241 17.42 20.99 -1.18
N LYS A 242 17.10 22.03 -1.97
CA LYS A 242 17.72 23.34 -1.85
C LYS A 242 17.18 24.16 -0.67
N TYR A 243 15.91 23.97 -0.30
CA TYR A 243 15.23 24.74 0.74
C TYR A 243 14.73 23.81 1.86
N ARG A 244 15.67 23.17 2.55
CA ARG A 244 15.39 22.18 3.60
C ARG A 244 14.81 22.82 4.86
N VAL A 245 13.49 22.87 4.95
CA VAL A 245 12.71 23.18 6.16
C VAL A 245 11.49 22.27 6.16
N SER A 246 11.08 21.81 7.34
CA SER A 246 9.86 21.01 7.43
C SER A 246 8.64 21.85 7.05
N TYR A 247 7.76 21.30 6.22
CA TYR A 247 6.55 22.02 5.81
C TYR A 247 5.64 22.33 7.00
N SER A 248 5.67 21.49 8.03
CA SER A 248 4.90 21.68 9.25
C SER A 248 5.50 22.72 10.19
N GLU A 249 6.79 23.04 10.04
CA GLU A 249 7.40 24.22 10.69
C GLU A 249 7.06 25.51 9.94
N SER A 250 7.12 25.49 8.61
CA SER A 250 6.78 26.64 7.78
C SER A 250 5.30 27.01 7.85
N ILE A 251 4.42 26.02 8.03
CA ILE A 251 2.96 26.17 8.06
C ILE A 251 2.43 25.38 9.27
N PRO A 252 2.53 25.92 10.51
CA PRO A 252 2.17 25.19 11.72
C PRO A 252 0.73 24.66 11.76
N GLU A 253 -0.19 25.24 10.98
CA GLU A 253 -1.58 24.80 10.90
C GLU A 253 -1.73 23.37 10.39
N VAL A 254 -0.79 22.85 9.58
CA VAL A 254 -0.85 21.48 9.05
C VAL A 254 -0.57 20.42 10.13
N GLN A 255 0.09 20.79 11.23
CA GLN A 255 0.49 19.87 12.30
C GLN A 255 -0.70 19.17 12.96
N ALA A 256 -1.86 19.82 12.98
CA ALA A 256 -3.08 19.25 13.56
C ALA A 256 -3.68 18.10 12.73
N PHE A 257 -3.21 17.89 11.49
CA PHE A 257 -3.77 16.92 10.55
C PHE A 257 -2.67 15.97 10.05
N TYR A 258 -1.67 16.50 9.35
CA TYR A 258 -0.56 15.74 8.77
C TYR A 258 0.78 16.31 9.26
N ASN A 259 1.09 16.22 10.55
CA ASN A 259 2.42 16.65 11.01
C ASN A 259 3.53 15.80 10.39
N SER A 260 4.67 16.42 10.05
CA SER A 260 5.87 15.69 9.68
C SER A 260 6.74 15.35 10.91
N THR A 261 7.37 14.17 10.91
CA THR A 261 8.41 13.80 11.89
C THR A 261 9.85 13.97 11.40
N GLY A 262 10.04 14.30 10.12
CA GLY A 262 11.33 14.51 9.46
C GLY A 262 11.17 14.61 7.94
N PHE A 263 12.20 15.09 7.25
CA PHE A 263 12.22 15.17 5.78
C PHE A 263 13.35 14.38 5.11
N GLY A 264 14.29 13.88 5.91
CA GLY A 264 15.48 13.22 5.39
C GLY A 264 15.12 11.98 4.58
N ASP A 265 14.12 11.25 5.03
CA ASP A 265 13.60 10.05 4.39
C ASP A 265 12.81 10.33 3.13
N GLU A 266 12.01 11.41 3.03
CA GLU A 266 11.41 11.83 1.75
C GLU A 266 12.47 12.21 0.73
N LEU A 267 13.55 12.90 1.13
CA LEU A 267 14.65 13.23 0.23
C LEU A 267 15.32 11.97 -0.33
N LEU A 268 15.61 10.98 0.53
CA LEU A 268 16.17 9.70 0.11
C LEU A 268 15.20 8.91 -0.79
N TRP A 269 13.91 8.92 -0.44
CA TRP A 269 12.84 8.26 -1.18
C TRP A 269 12.69 8.85 -2.59
N ALA A 270 12.61 10.17 -2.71
CA ALA A 270 12.51 10.88 -3.97
C ALA A 270 13.75 10.69 -4.86
N ALA A 271 14.95 10.79 -4.28
CA ALA A 271 16.19 10.51 -5.00
C ALA A 271 16.25 9.05 -5.48
N GLY A 272 15.80 8.09 -4.67
CA GLY A 272 15.68 6.68 -5.08
C GLY A 272 14.79 6.50 -6.31
N TRP A 273 13.59 7.09 -6.31
CA TRP A 273 12.68 7.05 -7.46
C TRP A 273 13.22 7.79 -8.69
N LEU A 274 13.87 8.94 -8.50
CA LEU A 274 14.51 9.67 -9.60
C LEU A 274 15.66 8.87 -10.22
N TYR A 275 16.44 8.15 -9.41
CA TYR A 275 17.45 7.23 -9.94
C TYR A 275 16.81 6.14 -10.80
N HIS A 276 15.73 5.50 -10.33
CA HIS A 276 15.01 4.51 -11.12
C HIS A 276 14.43 5.10 -12.42
N ALA A 277 13.91 6.33 -12.38
CA ALA A 277 13.31 7.00 -13.54
C ALA A 277 14.33 7.46 -14.59
N THR A 278 15.56 7.79 -14.17
CA THR A 278 16.54 8.48 -15.03
C THR A 278 17.81 7.71 -15.31
N GLY A 279 18.20 6.78 -14.44
CA GLY A 279 19.53 6.18 -14.42
C GLY A 279 20.66 7.15 -14.04
N ASP A 280 20.36 8.39 -13.63
CA ASP A 280 21.35 9.40 -13.30
C ASP A 280 22.01 9.08 -11.95
N LYS A 281 23.32 8.79 -12.00
CA LYS A 281 24.11 8.41 -10.84
C LYS A 281 24.21 9.49 -9.77
N THR A 282 23.90 10.75 -10.07
CA THR A 282 23.84 11.80 -9.05
C THR A 282 22.82 11.48 -7.96
N TYR A 283 21.65 10.95 -8.32
CA TYR A 283 20.64 10.50 -7.36
C TYR A 283 21.06 9.24 -6.60
N LEU A 284 21.73 8.29 -7.26
CA LEU A 284 22.29 7.12 -6.57
C LEU A 284 23.35 7.54 -5.54
N ASN A 285 24.27 8.42 -5.94
CA ASN A 285 25.29 8.95 -5.05
C ASN A 285 24.68 9.76 -3.91
N TYR A 286 23.57 10.47 -4.15
CA TYR A 286 22.81 11.17 -3.13
C TYR A 286 22.35 10.20 -2.04
N VAL A 287 21.73 9.08 -2.40
CA VAL A 287 21.20 8.12 -1.41
C VAL A 287 22.29 7.23 -0.78
N THR A 288 23.43 7.00 -1.44
CA THR A 288 24.52 6.15 -0.92
C THR A 288 25.69 6.91 -0.31
N GLY A 289 25.72 8.24 -0.42
CA GLY A 289 26.75 9.13 0.12
C GLY A 289 26.34 9.74 1.46
N ASP A 290 26.76 10.98 1.70
CA ASP A 290 26.59 11.67 2.98
C ASP A 290 25.12 11.79 3.42
N ASN A 291 24.20 12.13 2.52
CA ASN A 291 22.77 12.19 2.86
C ASN A 291 22.22 10.80 3.27
N GLY A 292 22.76 9.72 2.71
CA GLY A 292 22.42 8.36 3.13
C GLY A 292 22.90 8.06 4.55
N GLU A 293 24.15 8.43 4.87
CA GLU A 293 24.67 8.27 6.24
C GLU A 293 23.92 9.15 7.26
N GLU A 294 23.47 10.33 6.85
CA GLU A 294 22.75 11.27 7.70
C GLU A 294 21.30 10.82 7.94
N PHE A 295 20.57 10.45 6.88
CA PHE A 295 19.12 10.30 6.94
C PHE A 295 18.61 8.86 6.91
N ALA A 296 19.38 7.88 6.43
CA ALA A 296 18.82 6.53 6.18
C ALA A 296 18.64 5.65 7.42
N GLU A 297 19.11 6.12 8.58
CA GLU A 297 19.06 5.42 9.88
C GLU A 297 19.50 3.95 9.81
N PHE A 298 20.62 3.69 9.13
CA PHE A 298 21.07 2.34 8.84
C PHE A 298 21.14 1.44 10.08
N GLY A 299 20.55 0.24 9.96
CA GLY A 299 20.48 -0.75 11.04
C GLY A 299 19.34 -0.55 12.04
N LYS A 300 18.51 0.49 11.90
CA LYS A 300 17.33 0.73 12.74
C LYS A 300 16.04 0.54 11.93
N PRO A 301 15.34 -0.59 12.11
CA PRO A 301 14.03 -0.78 11.48
C PRO A 301 13.03 0.30 11.89
N SER A 302 12.25 0.79 10.92
CA SER A 302 11.14 1.74 11.13
C SER A 302 9.85 1.20 10.51
N TRP A 303 8.78 1.99 10.56
CA TRP A 303 7.48 1.63 10.02
C TRP A 303 7.15 2.49 8.79
N PHE A 304 6.86 1.85 7.66
CA PHE A 304 6.49 2.54 6.43
C PHE A 304 5.11 3.17 6.53
N SER A 305 5.01 4.46 6.24
CA SER A 305 3.77 5.25 6.29
C SER A 305 3.85 6.45 5.34
N TRP A 306 2.77 7.25 5.30
CA TRP A 306 2.77 8.54 4.58
C TRP A 306 3.78 9.55 5.16
N ASP A 307 4.21 9.38 6.41
CA ASP A 307 5.14 10.27 7.14
C ASP A 307 6.57 9.71 7.22
N ASN A 308 6.74 8.38 7.17
CA ASN A 308 8.05 7.76 7.27
C ASN A 308 8.31 6.79 6.12
N LYS A 309 9.30 7.11 5.28
CA LYS A 309 9.65 6.37 4.06
C LYS A 309 10.83 5.43 4.25
N LEU A 310 11.50 5.43 5.40
CA LEU A 310 12.77 4.71 5.59
C LEU A 310 12.66 3.21 5.25
N ALA A 311 11.70 2.50 5.84
CA ALA A 311 11.49 1.07 5.53
C ALA A 311 11.18 0.81 4.05
N GLY A 312 10.40 1.70 3.41
CA GLY A 312 10.12 1.64 1.98
C GLY A 312 11.36 1.89 1.12
N ALA A 313 12.13 2.94 1.43
CA ALA A 313 13.37 3.31 0.74
C ALA A 313 14.43 2.21 0.87
N GLN A 314 14.53 1.55 2.03
CA GLN A 314 15.44 0.43 2.25
C GLN A 314 15.08 -0.77 1.37
N VAL A 315 13.80 -1.12 1.28
CA VAL A 315 13.33 -2.19 0.38
C VAL A 315 13.55 -1.80 -1.08
N LEU A 316 13.14 -0.60 -1.49
CA LEU A 316 13.31 -0.09 -2.86
C LEU A 316 14.78 -0.10 -3.28
N LEU A 317 15.69 0.46 -2.48
CA LEU A 317 17.11 0.54 -2.84
C LEU A 317 17.84 -0.81 -2.72
N SER A 318 17.36 -1.73 -1.86
CA SER A 318 17.90 -3.10 -1.80
C SER A 318 17.76 -3.84 -3.14
N ARG A 319 16.72 -3.51 -3.92
CA ARG A 319 16.47 -4.03 -5.28
C ARG A 319 17.69 -3.90 -6.19
N LEU A 320 18.45 -2.81 -6.07
CA LEU A 320 19.65 -2.57 -6.87
C LEU A 320 20.80 -3.54 -6.55
N THR A 321 20.81 -4.11 -5.34
CA THR A 321 21.74 -5.21 -4.99
C THR A 321 21.24 -6.57 -5.43
N PHE A 322 19.92 -6.75 -5.56
CA PHE A 322 19.31 -7.98 -6.07
C PHE A 322 19.46 -8.12 -7.58
N PHE A 323 19.24 -7.05 -8.34
CA PHE A 323 19.15 -7.11 -9.81
C PHE A 323 20.18 -6.23 -10.55
N GLY A 324 20.64 -5.13 -9.94
CA GLY A 324 21.40 -4.10 -10.64
C GLY A 324 22.91 -4.33 -10.77
N GLY A 325 23.45 -5.46 -10.31
CA GLY A 325 24.89 -5.75 -10.34
C GLY A 325 25.77 -4.83 -9.46
N ASN A 326 25.18 -3.90 -8.71
CA ASN A 326 25.88 -2.92 -7.86
C ASN A 326 26.25 -3.47 -6.48
N THR A 327 26.70 -4.74 -6.43
CA THR A 327 27.01 -5.42 -5.17
C THR A 327 28.19 -4.80 -4.42
N GLY A 328 29.04 -4.02 -5.09
CA GLY A 328 30.18 -3.33 -4.48
C GLY A 328 29.87 -1.97 -3.84
N ASN A 329 28.67 -1.41 -3.98
CA ASN A 329 28.33 -0.12 -3.36
C ASN A 329 27.97 -0.31 -1.88
N SER A 330 28.79 0.23 -0.97
CA SER A 330 28.62 0.08 0.48
C SER A 330 27.30 0.65 1.01
N GLY A 331 26.83 1.78 0.47
CA GLY A 331 25.54 2.36 0.86
C GLY A 331 24.36 1.45 0.49
N LEU A 332 24.35 0.88 -0.72
CA LEU A 332 23.32 -0.09 -1.12
C LEU A 332 23.35 -1.36 -0.25
N GLN A 333 24.52 -1.81 0.17
CA GLN A 333 24.62 -2.93 1.12
C GLN A 333 24.04 -2.58 2.50
N LYS A 334 24.20 -1.34 2.96
CA LYS A 334 23.56 -0.86 4.20
C LYS A 334 22.04 -0.80 4.07
N TYR A 335 21.50 -0.34 2.94
CA TYR A 335 20.06 -0.41 2.67
C TYR A 335 19.54 -1.85 2.68
N ARG A 336 20.21 -2.76 1.97
CA ARG A 336 19.86 -4.19 1.97
C ARG A 336 19.87 -4.77 3.38
N LYS A 337 20.93 -4.54 4.15
CA LYS A 337 21.05 -5.04 5.53
C LYS A 337 19.95 -4.47 6.44
N THR A 338 19.57 -3.21 6.25
CA THR A 338 18.49 -2.60 7.03
C THR A 338 17.13 -3.14 6.61
N ALA A 339 16.89 -3.37 5.31
CA ALA A 339 15.70 -4.07 4.83
C ALA A 339 15.60 -5.50 5.39
N GLU A 340 16.72 -6.24 5.46
CA GLU A 340 16.77 -7.56 6.12
C GLU A 340 16.41 -7.45 7.60
N ALA A 341 16.90 -6.43 8.31
CA ALA A 341 16.53 -6.18 9.71
C ALA A 341 15.03 -5.86 9.88
N VAL A 342 14.42 -5.11 8.95
CA VAL A 342 12.96 -4.90 8.90
C VAL A 342 12.25 -6.25 8.76
N MET A 343 12.63 -7.08 7.78
CA MET A 343 12.02 -8.41 7.60
C MET A 343 12.18 -9.30 8.83
N CYS A 344 13.35 -9.28 9.46
CA CYS A 344 13.60 -10.01 10.70
C CYS A 344 12.69 -9.54 11.84
N GLY A 345 12.40 -8.25 11.96
CA GLY A 345 11.44 -7.72 12.94
C GLY A 345 9.99 -8.17 12.67
N LEU A 346 9.64 -8.36 11.41
CA LEU A 346 8.29 -8.74 10.97
C LEU A 346 7.99 -10.24 11.15
N LEU A 347 8.98 -11.10 11.27
CA LEU A 347 8.80 -12.54 11.38
C LEU A 347 8.56 -12.97 12.84
N PRO A 348 7.39 -13.54 13.22
CA PRO A 348 7.06 -13.85 14.62
C PRO A 348 7.98 -14.87 15.30
N LYS A 349 8.71 -15.68 14.51
CA LYS A 349 9.67 -16.67 15.01
C LYS A 349 11.12 -16.17 14.99
N SER A 350 11.36 -14.95 14.52
CA SER A 350 12.69 -14.37 14.53
C SER A 350 13.12 -14.03 15.95
N PRO A 351 14.40 -14.24 16.31
CA PRO A 351 14.94 -13.75 17.59
C PRO A 351 14.84 -12.23 17.76
N THR A 352 14.75 -11.48 16.66
CA THR A 352 14.60 -10.02 16.67
C THR A 352 13.18 -9.57 16.32
N ALA A 353 12.18 -10.45 16.48
CA ALA A 353 10.79 -10.12 16.22
C ALA A 353 10.35 -8.92 17.07
N THR A 354 9.60 -8.00 16.47
CA THR A 354 8.99 -6.88 17.19
C THR A 354 7.86 -7.35 18.11
N ASP A 355 7.78 -6.74 19.29
CA ASP A 355 6.69 -6.89 20.24
C ASP A 355 5.45 -6.05 19.87
N SER A 356 5.54 -5.19 18.85
CA SER A 356 4.44 -4.31 18.41
C SER A 356 3.36 -5.09 17.65
N ARG A 357 2.62 -5.93 18.37
CA ARG A 357 1.60 -6.84 17.84
C ARG A 357 0.40 -7.00 18.76
N THR A 358 -0.75 -7.30 18.16
CA THR A 358 -1.91 -7.81 18.89
C THR A 358 -1.70 -9.26 19.33
N LYS A 359 -2.59 -9.77 20.18
CA LYS A 359 -2.58 -11.16 20.63
C LYS A 359 -2.65 -12.17 19.48
N SER A 360 -3.41 -11.87 18.42
CA SER A 360 -3.50 -12.72 17.23
C SER A 360 -2.39 -12.49 16.20
N GLY A 361 -1.45 -11.57 16.48
CA GLY A 361 -0.23 -11.39 15.68
C GLY A 361 -0.31 -10.34 14.56
N LEU A 362 -1.35 -9.50 14.55
CA LEU A 362 -1.43 -8.31 13.69
C LEU A 362 -0.37 -7.30 14.16
N ILE A 363 0.43 -6.73 13.26
CA ILE A 363 1.30 -5.59 13.58
C ILE A 363 0.42 -4.43 14.07
N TRP A 364 0.75 -3.85 15.22
CA TRP A 364 -0.04 -2.78 15.84
C TRP A 364 0.87 -1.72 16.45
N ILE A 365 0.85 -0.52 15.86
CA ILE A 365 1.79 0.57 16.18
C ILE A 365 1.10 1.79 16.77
N SER A 366 -0.08 2.12 16.26
CA SER A 366 -0.85 3.30 16.61
C SER A 366 -2.32 2.92 16.73
N GLU A 367 -3.02 3.59 17.65
CA GLU A 367 -4.48 3.46 17.78
C GLU A 367 -5.24 4.20 16.69
N TRP A 368 -4.67 5.29 16.16
CA TRP A 368 -5.21 6.00 15.02
C TRP A 368 -4.78 5.29 13.76
N ASN A 369 -5.77 4.88 12.97
CA ASN A 369 -5.53 4.23 11.68
C ASN A 369 -4.64 2.97 11.79
N ALA A 370 -4.96 2.11 12.78
CA ALA A 370 -4.17 0.96 13.18
C ALA A 370 -3.78 0.01 12.03
N LEU A 371 -4.58 -0.09 10.97
CA LEU A 371 -4.32 -0.95 9.82
C LEU A 371 -3.27 -0.42 8.84
N GLN A 372 -2.81 0.83 8.96
CA GLN A 372 -1.74 1.40 8.11
C GLN A 372 -0.48 0.54 8.12
N HIS A 373 0.06 0.29 9.31
CA HIS A 373 1.33 -0.38 9.49
C HIS A 373 1.33 -1.89 9.18
N PRO A 374 0.29 -2.68 9.53
CA PRO A 374 0.25 -4.09 9.12
C PRO A 374 0.15 -4.27 7.60
N VAL A 375 -0.67 -3.48 6.89
CA VAL A 375 -0.74 -3.61 5.42
C VAL A 375 0.56 -3.14 4.75
N ALA A 376 1.18 -2.06 5.25
CA ALA A 376 2.48 -1.58 4.78
C ALA A 376 3.60 -2.59 5.02
N SER A 377 3.67 -3.16 6.22
CA SER A 377 4.64 -4.18 6.57
C SER A 377 4.48 -5.43 5.71
N ALA A 378 3.23 -5.86 5.46
CA ALA A 378 2.94 -7.00 4.62
C ALA A 378 3.29 -6.75 3.15
N PHE A 379 3.01 -5.56 2.63
CA PHE A 379 3.39 -5.16 1.27
C PHE A 379 4.91 -5.17 1.08
N LEU A 380 5.67 -4.59 2.01
CA LEU A 380 7.13 -4.61 1.97
C LEU A 380 7.68 -6.04 2.11
N ALA A 381 7.08 -6.87 2.96
CA ALA A 381 7.48 -8.26 3.16
C ALA A 381 7.28 -9.11 1.90
N VAL A 382 6.13 -9.01 1.24
CA VAL A 382 5.87 -9.78 0.02
C VAL A 382 6.76 -9.31 -1.14
N LEU A 383 6.96 -7.99 -1.31
CA LEU A 383 7.93 -7.44 -2.26
C LEU A 383 9.34 -7.99 -2.04
N TYR A 384 9.82 -7.94 -0.80
CA TYR A 384 11.16 -8.43 -0.46
C TYR A 384 11.28 -9.94 -0.70
N SER A 385 10.25 -10.71 -0.35
CA SER A 385 10.17 -12.15 -0.67
C SER A 385 10.28 -12.40 -2.18
N ASP A 386 9.56 -11.63 -2.99
CA ASP A 386 9.58 -11.79 -4.44
C ASP A 386 10.92 -11.34 -5.05
N TYR A 387 11.60 -10.36 -4.46
CA TYR A 387 12.98 -10.01 -4.80
C TYR A 387 13.94 -11.17 -4.53
N MET A 388 13.81 -11.81 -3.37
CA MET A 388 14.63 -12.98 -3.03
C MET A 388 14.38 -14.14 -4.00
N LEU A 389 13.11 -14.41 -4.35
CA LEU A 389 12.76 -15.46 -5.30
C LEU A 389 13.36 -15.20 -6.68
N THR A 390 13.15 -13.99 -7.21
CA THR A 390 13.61 -13.60 -8.55
C THR A 390 15.14 -13.60 -8.63
N SER A 391 15.82 -13.10 -7.60
CA SER A 391 17.29 -13.06 -7.52
C SER A 391 17.94 -14.38 -7.08
N ARG A 392 17.15 -15.43 -6.83
CA ARG A 392 17.64 -16.72 -6.29
C ARG A 392 18.35 -16.58 -4.94
N THR A 393 17.97 -15.61 -4.12
CA THR A 393 18.42 -15.50 -2.73
C THR A 393 17.66 -16.51 -1.86
N ALA A 394 18.37 -17.51 -1.35
CA ALA A 394 17.74 -18.65 -0.68
C ALA A 394 17.15 -18.30 0.71
N LYS A 395 17.82 -17.42 1.46
CA LYS A 395 17.49 -17.11 2.86
C LYS A 395 18.06 -15.77 3.31
N ILE A 396 17.44 -15.19 4.33
CA ILE A 396 18.01 -14.14 5.18
C ILE A 396 18.38 -14.74 6.54
N THR A 397 19.28 -14.07 7.26
CA THR A 397 19.70 -14.48 8.61
C THR A 397 19.30 -13.42 9.64
N CYS A 398 18.55 -13.84 10.65
CA CYS A 398 18.08 -13.02 11.76
C CYS A 398 18.67 -13.57 13.06
N ASP A 399 19.75 -12.94 13.54
CA ASP A 399 20.47 -13.32 14.77
C ASP A 399 20.73 -14.85 14.91
N GLY A 400 21.28 -15.45 13.86
CA GLY A 400 21.61 -16.88 13.80
C GLY A 400 20.53 -17.76 13.16
N ASP A 401 19.26 -17.37 13.25
CA ASP A 401 18.15 -18.09 12.61
C ASP A 401 18.04 -17.74 11.13
N SER A 402 17.60 -18.69 10.31
CA SER A 402 17.49 -18.53 8.85
C SER A 402 16.04 -18.62 8.39
N PHE A 403 15.62 -17.68 7.54
CA PHE A 403 14.26 -17.60 7.02
C PHE A 403 14.25 -17.60 5.49
N LYS A 404 13.36 -18.40 4.90
CA LYS A 404 13.18 -18.52 3.44
C LYS A 404 12.19 -17.46 2.94
N PRO A 405 12.16 -17.15 1.63
CA PRO A 405 11.14 -16.27 1.05
C PRO A 405 9.70 -16.66 1.42
N ALA A 406 9.42 -17.96 1.49
CA ALA A 406 8.11 -18.49 1.86
C ALA A 406 7.69 -18.11 3.30
N ASP A 407 8.64 -17.97 4.24
CA ASP A 407 8.35 -17.55 5.63
C ASP A 407 7.93 -16.08 5.66
N ILE A 408 8.62 -15.23 4.90
CA ILE A 408 8.32 -13.80 4.76
C ILE A 408 6.95 -13.61 4.07
N ARG A 409 6.70 -14.34 2.98
CA ARG A 409 5.40 -14.31 2.28
C ARG A 409 4.26 -14.81 3.17
N LYS A 410 4.52 -15.81 4.02
CA LYS A 410 3.53 -16.31 4.99
C LYS A 410 3.16 -15.25 6.03
N PHE A 411 4.11 -14.43 6.48
CA PHE A 411 3.79 -13.28 7.34
C PHE A 411 2.91 -12.26 6.60
N ALA A 412 3.25 -11.89 5.36
CA ALA A 412 2.44 -10.96 4.57
C ALA A 412 0.99 -11.47 4.41
N ILE A 413 0.83 -12.77 4.09
CA ILE A 413 -0.46 -13.43 4.03
C ILE A 413 -1.20 -13.35 5.37
N SER A 414 -0.53 -13.54 6.52
CA SER A 414 -1.22 -13.48 7.81
C SER A 414 -1.82 -12.10 8.11
N GLN A 415 -1.17 -11.01 7.70
CA GLN A 415 -1.70 -9.66 7.89
C GLN A 415 -2.90 -9.38 6.97
N VAL A 416 -2.83 -9.73 5.68
CA VAL A 416 -3.97 -9.52 4.77
C VAL A 416 -5.14 -10.42 5.13
N GLU A 417 -4.89 -11.67 5.56
CA GLU A 417 -5.94 -12.58 5.99
C GLU A 417 -6.67 -12.04 7.22
N TYR A 418 -5.94 -11.39 8.15
CA TYR A 418 -6.55 -10.67 9.26
C TYR A 418 -7.46 -9.54 8.76
N VAL A 419 -7.00 -8.70 7.83
CA VAL A 419 -7.80 -7.63 7.21
C VAL A 419 -9.05 -8.18 6.50
N LEU A 420 -8.95 -9.36 5.88
CA LEU A 420 -10.04 -9.97 5.11
C LEU A 420 -10.97 -10.87 5.94
N GLY A 421 -10.82 -10.90 7.28
CA GLY A 421 -11.79 -11.54 8.18
C GLY A 421 -11.25 -12.66 9.06
N ASN A 422 -10.00 -13.10 8.91
CA ASN A 422 -9.37 -14.04 9.83
C ASN A 422 -8.85 -13.33 11.09
N ASN A 423 -9.79 -12.75 11.83
CA ASN A 423 -9.57 -11.97 13.04
C ASN A 423 -10.66 -12.28 14.08
N PRO A 424 -10.49 -11.89 15.36
CA PRO A 424 -11.46 -12.19 16.42
C PRO A 424 -12.89 -11.68 16.20
N MET A 425 -13.09 -10.73 15.28
CA MET A 425 -14.42 -10.20 14.93
C MET A 425 -15.10 -10.97 13.79
N GLU A 426 -14.38 -11.88 13.12
CA GLU A 426 -14.81 -12.62 11.93
C GLU A 426 -15.39 -11.69 10.86
N MET A 427 -14.78 -10.51 10.71
CA MET A 427 -15.28 -9.40 9.89
C MET A 427 -14.15 -8.87 9.02
N SER A 428 -14.41 -8.65 7.74
CA SER A 428 -13.44 -7.95 6.89
C SER A 428 -13.40 -6.47 7.24
N PHE A 429 -12.21 -5.88 7.34
CA PHE A 429 -12.03 -4.43 7.45
C PHE A 429 -11.97 -3.73 6.08
N LEU A 430 -12.16 -4.47 4.99
CA LEU A 430 -12.33 -3.94 3.64
C LEU A 430 -13.82 -3.81 3.34
N VAL A 431 -14.31 -2.57 3.26
CA VAL A 431 -15.73 -2.27 3.08
C VAL A 431 -16.24 -2.82 1.74
N GLY A 432 -17.34 -3.58 1.79
CA GLY A 432 -17.93 -4.23 0.62
C GLY A 432 -17.26 -5.55 0.21
N TYR A 433 -16.38 -6.11 1.04
CA TYR A 433 -15.76 -7.42 0.81
C TYR A 433 -16.19 -8.46 1.87
N GLY A 434 -16.57 -9.65 1.41
CA GLY A 434 -17.07 -10.74 2.26
C GLY A 434 -18.49 -10.50 2.78
N ASP A 435 -18.97 -11.41 3.62
CA ASP A 435 -20.36 -11.38 4.13
C ASP A 435 -20.56 -10.44 5.32
N LYS A 436 -19.47 -10.01 5.97
CA LYS A 436 -19.47 -9.15 7.15
C LYS A 436 -18.33 -8.14 7.06
N TYR A 437 -18.68 -6.86 6.97
CA TYR A 437 -17.76 -5.73 6.87
C TYR A 437 -18.36 -4.48 7.56
N PRO A 438 -17.57 -3.42 7.85
CA PRO A 438 -18.06 -2.19 8.44
C PRO A 438 -19.17 -1.51 7.64
N GLU A 439 -20.28 -1.20 8.30
CA GLU A 439 -21.43 -0.51 7.71
C GLU A 439 -21.52 0.96 8.15
N TYR A 440 -20.78 1.36 9.20
CA TYR A 440 -20.82 2.70 9.80
C TYR A 440 -19.50 3.44 9.58
N VAL A 441 -19.06 3.51 8.32
CA VAL A 441 -17.79 4.15 7.94
C VAL A 441 -17.85 5.66 8.20
N HIS A 442 -16.81 6.22 8.85
CA HIS A 442 -16.65 7.67 9.07
C HIS A 442 -16.35 8.36 7.74
N HIS A 443 -17.38 8.57 6.91
CA HIS A 443 -17.23 9.12 5.58
C HIS A 443 -18.50 9.88 5.18
N ARG A 444 -18.35 11.19 4.94
CA ARG A 444 -19.47 12.11 4.68
C ARG A 444 -20.34 11.67 3.51
N GLY A 445 -19.76 11.53 2.32
CA GLY A 445 -20.49 11.10 1.11
C GLY A 445 -21.19 9.73 1.24
N ALA A 446 -20.57 8.78 1.96
CA ALA A 446 -21.16 7.47 2.19
C ALA A 446 -22.35 7.51 3.16
N SER A 447 -22.27 8.38 4.18
CA SER A 447 -23.27 8.46 5.26
C SER A 447 -24.56 9.22 4.89
N ILE A 448 -24.55 10.02 3.82
CA ILE A 448 -25.67 10.87 3.42
C ILE A 448 -26.35 10.26 2.19
N PRO A 449 -27.69 10.04 2.18
CA PRO A 449 -28.40 9.52 1.01
C PRO A 449 -28.14 10.35 -0.25
N ALA A 450 -27.99 9.70 -1.41
CA ALA A 450 -27.62 10.36 -2.66
C ALA A 450 -28.65 11.39 -3.18
N ASP A 451 -29.88 11.37 -2.67
CA ASP A 451 -30.95 12.32 -2.97
C ASP A 451 -31.14 13.38 -1.86
N ALA A 452 -30.43 13.26 -0.75
CA ALA A 452 -30.45 14.22 0.35
C ALA A 452 -29.46 15.38 0.12
N LYS A 453 -29.87 16.56 0.58
CA LYS A 453 -29.07 17.80 0.55
C LYS A 453 -29.16 18.53 1.89
N PRO A 454 -28.61 17.94 2.97
CA PRO A 454 -28.64 18.61 4.27
C PRO A 454 -27.82 19.90 4.23
N SER A 455 -28.20 20.87 5.08
CA SER A 455 -27.27 21.95 5.39
C SER A 455 -26.05 21.39 6.14
N CYS A 456 -24.96 22.14 6.13
CA CYS A 456 -23.72 21.81 6.83
C CYS A 456 -23.93 21.29 8.27
N SER A 457 -24.76 21.98 9.05
CA SER A 457 -25.07 21.62 10.45
C SER A 457 -26.09 20.48 10.55
N ASP A 458 -27.12 20.46 9.70
CA ASP A 458 -28.12 19.38 9.71
C ASP A 458 -27.53 18.04 9.31
N GLY A 459 -26.45 18.07 8.53
CA GLY A 459 -25.69 16.91 8.08
C GLY A 459 -25.19 16.03 9.23
N PHE A 460 -24.86 16.60 10.39
CA PHE A 460 -24.41 15.86 11.56
C PHE A 460 -25.43 14.86 12.11
N LYS A 461 -26.70 14.94 11.70
CA LYS A 461 -27.68 13.88 11.99
C LYS A 461 -27.29 12.55 11.34
N TYR A 462 -26.64 12.59 10.17
CA TYR A 462 -26.14 11.41 9.47
C TYR A 462 -24.88 10.86 10.13
N LEU A 463 -23.97 11.73 10.64
CA LEU A 463 -22.88 11.29 11.51
C LEU A 463 -23.41 10.45 12.69
N LYS A 464 -24.43 10.98 13.38
CA LYS A 464 -25.00 10.41 14.61
C LYS A 464 -26.09 9.36 14.37
N SER A 465 -26.39 9.03 13.12
CA SER A 465 -27.45 8.07 12.80
C SER A 465 -27.11 6.67 13.30
N SER A 466 -28.10 5.97 13.85
CA SER A 466 -28.01 4.55 14.20
C SER A 466 -28.24 3.61 13.02
N ASP A 467 -28.62 4.15 11.85
CA ASP A 467 -28.75 3.38 10.62
C ASP A 467 -27.38 3.24 9.94
N PRO A 468 -27.12 2.13 9.21
CA PRO A 468 -25.90 1.97 8.43
C PRO A 468 -25.78 3.06 7.36
N ASN A 469 -24.56 3.25 6.82
CA ASN A 469 -24.36 4.18 5.72
C ASN A 469 -25.28 3.82 4.53
N PRO A 470 -26.10 4.76 4.02
CA PRO A 470 -27.00 4.49 2.91
C PRO A 470 -26.25 4.17 1.60
N ASN A 471 -25.00 4.64 1.48
CA ASN A 471 -24.12 4.33 0.37
C ASN A 471 -22.91 3.54 0.88
N VAL A 472 -22.56 2.46 0.17
CA VAL A 472 -21.37 1.67 0.50
C VAL A 472 -20.13 2.36 -0.05
N ALA A 473 -19.19 2.71 0.84
CA ALA A 473 -17.84 3.18 0.48
C ALA A 473 -16.98 1.99 0.01
N THR A 474 -17.38 1.35 -1.10
CA THR A 474 -16.78 0.11 -1.58
C THR A 474 -15.28 0.25 -1.75
N GLY A 475 -14.53 -0.70 -1.19
CA GLY A 475 -13.08 -0.72 -1.23
C GLY A 475 -12.38 0.05 -0.12
N ALA A 476 -13.10 0.80 0.70
CA ALA A 476 -12.52 1.55 1.80
C ALA A 476 -11.87 0.59 2.81
N LEU A 477 -10.59 0.80 3.11
CA LEU A 477 -9.92 0.16 4.24
C LEU A 477 -10.07 1.07 5.46
N VAL A 478 -10.90 0.66 6.43
CA VAL A 478 -11.10 1.42 7.67
C VAL A 478 -9.83 1.42 8.54
N GLY A 479 -9.74 2.34 9.50
CA GLY A 479 -8.63 2.42 10.45
C GLY A 479 -8.36 1.14 11.24
N GLY A 480 -9.41 0.38 11.57
CA GLY A 480 -9.31 -0.98 12.11
C GLY A 480 -9.30 -1.09 13.64
N PRO A 481 -8.87 -2.23 14.20
CA PRO A 481 -9.12 -2.56 15.59
C PRO A 481 -8.17 -1.84 16.57
N PHE A 482 -8.62 -1.70 17.81
CA PHE A 482 -7.73 -1.36 18.92
C PHE A 482 -6.80 -2.54 19.25
N LEU A 483 -5.80 -2.30 20.11
CA LEU A 483 -4.79 -3.29 20.49
C LEU A 483 -5.40 -4.59 21.05
N ASN A 484 -6.53 -4.49 21.74
CA ASN A 484 -7.28 -5.64 22.27
C ASN A 484 -8.13 -6.37 21.21
N GLU A 485 -7.96 -6.02 19.93
CA GLU A 485 -8.63 -6.63 18.77
C GLU A 485 -10.14 -6.37 18.71
N THR A 486 -10.62 -5.36 19.46
CA THR A 486 -12.01 -4.89 19.36
C THR A 486 -12.15 -3.83 18.26
N TYR A 487 -13.23 -3.95 17.50
CA TYR A 487 -13.66 -2.96 16.52
C TYR A 487 -15.08 -2.52 16.84
N ARG A 488 -15.28 -1.23 17.06
CA ARG A 488 -16.61 -0.65 17.26
C ARG A 488 -17.05 0.03 15.97
N ASP A 489 -17.93 -0.63 15.24
CA ASP A 489 -18.50 -0.12 13.99
C ASP A 489 -19.47 1.03 14.27
N VAL A 490 -18.91 2.21 14.50
CA VAL A 490 -19.60 3.43 14.88
C VAL A 490 -19.02 4.56 14.05
N ARG A 491 -19.87 5.29 13.35
CA ARG A 491 -19.46 6.35 12.42
C ARG A 491 -18.67 7.46 13.10
N ASP A 492 -19.00 7.81 14.34
CA ASP A 492 -18.31 8.86 15.11
C ASP A 492 -17.00 8.35 15.77
N ASN A 493 -16.59 7.11 15.48
CA ASN A 493 -15.32 6.55 15.94
C ASN A 493 -14.28 6.62 14.82
N ALA A 494 -13.87 7.83 14.45
CA ALA A 494 -12.95 8.07 13.34
C ALA A 494 -11.64 7.27 13.46
N MET A 495 -11.12 7.06 14.68
CA MET A 495 -9.92 6.24 14.94
C MET A 495 -9.95 4.86 14.27
N GLN A 496 -11.12 4.22 14.31
CA GLN A 496 -11.32 2.86 13.78
C GLN A 496 -12.04 2.87 12.44
N ALA A 497 -13.04 3.74 12.26
CA ALA A 497 -14.00 3.70 11.15
C ALA A 497 -13.64 4.62 9.98
N GLU A 498 -12.64 5.50 10.13
CA GLU A 498 -12.21 6.38 9.04
C GLU A 498 -11.27 5.65 8.08
N PRO A 499 -11.58 5.63 6.77
CA PRO A 499 -10.66 5.13 5.76
C PRO A 499 -9.76 6.24 5.23
N SER A 500 -8.63 5.85 4.64
CA SER A 500 -7.76 6.80 3.94
C SER A 500 -7.28 6.28 2.59
N THR A 501 -7.01 7.22 1.68
CA THR A 501 -6.50 6.92 0.34
C THR A 501 -5.16 6.17 0.38
N TYR A 502 -4.23 6.61 1.22
CA TYR A 502 -2.88 6.04 1.31
C TYR A 502 -2.88 4.61 1.85
N ASN A 503 -3.71 4.28 2.83
CA ASN A 503 -3.83 2.91 3.33
C ASN A 503 -4.40 1.98 2.28
N SER A 504 -5.41 2.48 1.56
CA SER A 504 -6.05 1.72 0.49
C SER A 504 -5.07 1.45 -0.66
N ALA A 505 -4.18 2.39 -1.00
CA ALA A 505 -3.11 2.18 -1.98
C ALA A 505 -2.14 1.07 -1.59
N VAL A 506 -1.73 1.05 -0.33
CA VAL A 506 -0.85 -0.01 0.20
C VAL A 506 -1.57 -1.37 0.17
N LEU A 507 -2.86 -1.42 0.53
CA LEU A 507 -3.65 -2.65 0.44
C LEU A 507 -3.79 -3.13 -1.01
N VAL A 508 -4.01 -2.22 -1.97
CA VAL A 508 -4.05 -2.57 -3.40
C VAL A 508 -2.72 -3.19 -3.85
N GLY A 509 -1.58 -2.62 -3.44
CA GLY A 509 -0.27 -3.20 -3.72
C GLY A 509 -0.10 -4.61 -3.13
N LEU A 510 -0.45 -4.77 -1.86
CA LEU A 510 -0.42 -6.06 -1.17
C LEU A 510 -1.31 -7.10 -1.86
N LEU A 511 -2.57 -6.78 -2.16
CA LEU A 511 -3.48 -7.71 -2.82
C LEU A 511 -2.96 -8.09 -4.21
N SER A 512 -2.47 -7.13 -4.99
CA SER A 512 -1.91 -7.38 -6.32
C SER A 512 -0.77 -8.40 -6.30
N SER A 513 0.12 -8.33 -5.31
CA SER A 513 1.20 -9.31 -5.12
C SER A 513 0.73 -10.75 -4.83
N LEU A 514 -0.51 -10.92 -4.36
CA LEU A 514 -1.05 -12.20 -3.89
C LEU A 514 -2.07 -12.82 -4.86
N VAL A 515 -2.61 -12.04 -5.79
CA VAL A 515 -3.58 -12.50 -6.82
C VAL A 515 -3.03 -13.68 -7.62
N THR A 516 -1.76 -13.64 -7.97
CA THR A 516 -1.09 -14.72 -8.69
C THR A 516 0.41 -14.71 -8.36
N THR A 517 1.19 -15.54 -9.03
CA THR A 517 2.65 -15.60 -8.86
C THR A 517 3.32 -15.35 -10.21
N SER A 518 4.21 -14.37 -10.27
CA SER A 518 5.19 -14.19 -11.34
C SER A 518 6.53 -13.70 -10.77
N SER A 519 7.59 -13.74 -11.58
CA SER A 519 8.83 -13.05 -11.25
C SER A 519 8.59 -11.54 -11.33
N VAL A 520 9.05 -10.79 -10.33
CA VAL A 520 9.06 -9.32 -10.47
C VAL A 520 9.96 -8.91 -11.62
N VAL A 521 9.68 -7.75 -12.22
CA VAL A 521 10.59 -7.16 -13.21
C VAL A 521 11.98 -6.99 -12.59
N GLU A 522 13.06 -7.05 -13.38
CA GLU A 522 14.43 -6.80 -12.88
C GLU A 522 14.81 -5.32 -12.99
N SER A 523 14.22 -4.59 -13.96
CA SER A 523 14.35 -3.15 -14.12
C SER A 523 12.99 -2.50 -14.39
N PHE A 524 12.82 -1.25 -13.95
CA PHE A 524 11.66 -0.42 -14.28
C PHE A 524 11.84 0.37 -15.60
N THR A 525 13.04 0.37 -16.17
CA THR A 525 13.41 1.20 -17.34
C THR A 525 12.88 0.73 -18.67
#